data_AF-A0A9P5Y8K0-F1
#
_entry.id   AF-A0A9P5Y8K0-F1
#
_cell.length_a   1.000
_cell.length_b   1.000
_cell.length_c   1.000
_cell.angle_alpha   90.00
_cell.angle_beta   90.00
_cell.angle_gamma   90.00
#
_symmetry.space_group_name_H-M   'P 1'
#
loop_
_entity.id
_entity.type
_entity.pdbx_description
1 polymer ?
#
loop_
_entity_poly.entity_id
_entity_poly.type
_entity_poly.pdbx_seq_one_letter_code
_entity_poly.pdbx_strand_id
1 'polypeptide(L)'
;MRTLIPFPLALAIFHSCHGLKLPFEVHITNPTARIQRRASMPISNTGNAQYIGNITLGGVLSRVMLDTGSSDLWAAFPKEQPVSKDTGTGVTLAYAVGRASGNVHMTTAEIDGHTVDDQAFLLVGNTSTFSSNIHAQGYDGLFGLGPNKGSQVRKKLDGNTGDTMLTRIFSQNKTSANYITFLLDRKGDPTDPFTGQFTLSEIVPGFENITTMPKLDVDTVNRLLQADQHWQALTDKNNGIIGPDGNAITVDSIVPGAPKGQFVAVFDSGFTFSQVPREVSDAIYGRVHGAVYDVKDEIWTVPCGQYLNISFNFGGISYPVHPLDTVDDNFSRTDLNGNKICIGAFQPITSAFSLLGHYDMIMGMSFLRNVYTLLDFGNWIKDKPTDTGHPYIQIASVTNVASARTDFIQTRLGGVDTTGDAKWTLLPKEEMQHSPVSEEEKKKKYQELVLSRWPYILTGCLVFIIIVVGLCIWRCCCRKGAKKGSKTKKGMFSGEPASTTYLPLQDPNRFKEGLSPLGQSPFDASTASLGGHYPPDAQYSPGAQYPPPQYSQSGGGYQHHS
;
A
#
# COMPACT_ATOMS: atom_id res chain seq x y z
N MET A 1 35.96 -68.86 50.78
CA MET A 1 34.50 -68.90 50.52
C MET A 1 34.14 -67.69 49.68
N ARG A 2 33.25 -67.90 48.71
CA ARG A 2 32.78 -66.94 47.71
C ARG A 2 32.03 -65.78 48.37
N THR A 3 32.22 -64.53 47.87
CA THR A 3 31.14 -63.75 47.22
C THR A 3 31.68 -62.47 46.57
N LEU A 4 31.16 -62.18 45.38
CA LEU A 4 31.45 -61.09 44.44
C LEU A 4 30.54 -59.86 44.71
N ILE A 5 30.82 -58.76 43.98
CA ILE A 5 29.94 -57.67 43.45
C ILE A 5 30.30 -56.25 43.98
N PRO A 6 30.39 -55.18 43.14
CA PRO A 6 30.91 -55.07 41.77
C PRO A 6 31.85 -53.85 41.52
N PHE A 7 32.70 -53.98 40.50
CA PHE A 7 33.33 -52.92 39.69
C PHE A 7 32.20 -52.08 39.03
N PRO A 8 31.86 -50.84 39.43
CA PRO A 8 32.63 -49.64 39.03
C PRO A 8 32.41 -48.43 39.98
N LEU A 9 33.31 -48.21 40.94
CA LEU A 9 33.30 -46.96 41.73
C LEU A 9 34.71 -46.60 42.21
N ALA A 10 35.67 -46.54 41.29
CA ALA A 10 37.04 -46.14 41.62
C ALA A 10 37.79 -45.63 40.39
N LEU A 11 37.34 -44.52 39.80
CA LEU A 11 38.16 -43.72 38.89
C LEU A 11 37.66 -42.26 38.88
N ALA A 12 37.68 -41.66 40.06
CA ALA A 12 37.94 -40.24 40.17
C ALA A 12 39.42 -40.09 40.55
N ILE A 13 40.05 -39.04 40.02
CA ILE A 13 41.43 -38.59 40.27
C ILE A 13 42.45 -39.20 39.30
N PHE A 14 42.68 -38.52 38.16
CA PHE A 14 43.91 -37.78 37.86
C PHE A 14 43.78 -37.12 36.47
N HIS A 15 43.43 -35.83 36.44
CA HIS A 15 43.55 -34.97 35.27
C HIS A 15 45.02 -34.57 35.10
N SER A 16 45.63 -34.92 33.98
CA SER A 16 46.95 -34.40 33.57
C SER A 16 46.99 -34.27 32.05
N CYS A 17 46.30 -33.28 31.51
CA CYS A 17 46.31 -32.98 30.08
C CYS A 17 47.62 -32.25 29.74
N HIS A 18 48.52 -32.89 28.99
CA HIS A 18 49.72 -32.24 28.45
C HIS A 18 49.34 -31.54 27.13
N GLY A 19 49.29 -30.20 27.13
CA GLY A 19 49.05 -29.40 25.94
C GLY A 19 50.36 -29.09 25.21
N LEU A 20 50.52 -29.60 23.99
CA LEU A 20 51.62 -29.25 23.09
C LEU A 20 51.30 -27.92 22.39
N LYS A 21 52.09 -26.86 22.64
CA LYS A 21 52.03 -25.60 21.87
C LYS A 21 53.00 -25.67 20.70
N LEU A 22 52.46 -25.77 19.49
CA LEU A 22 53.22 -25.60 18.25
C LEU A 22 53.01 -24.16 17.74
N PRO A 23 54.04 -23.29 17.73
CA PRO A 23 53.93 -21.99 17.09
C PRO A 23 54.00 -22.17 15.58
N PHE A 24 53.00 -21.68 14.86
CA PHE A 24 53.10 -21.46 13.42
C PHE A 24 52.88 -19.98 13.13
N GLU A 25 53.70 -19.45 12.23
CA GLU A 25 53.64 -18.07 11.78
C GLU A 25 52.86 -18.03 10.46
N VAL A 26 51.68 -17.42 10.48
CA VAL A 26 50.81 -17.33 9.31
C VAL A 26 51.25 -16.13 8.47
N HIS A 27 51.92 -16.39 7.35
CA HIS A 27 52.10 -15.38 6.30
C HIS A 27 50.77 -15.21 5.55
N ILE A 28 50.04 -14.13 5.84
CA ILE A 28 48.84 -13.74 5.09
C ILE A 28 49.29 -12.98 3.84
N THR A 29 49.36 -13.67 2.70
CA THR A 29 49.38 -13.01 1.40
C THR A 29 47.97 -12.48 1.11
N ASN A 30 47.85 -11.19 0.81
CA ASN A 30 46.58 -10.50 0.52
C ASN A 30 45.67 -11.34 -0.43
N PRO A 31 44.51 -11.82 0.04
CA PRO A 31 43.54 -12.44 -0.84
C PRO A 31 42.74 -11.34 -1.54
N THR A 32 42.79 -11.34 -2.87
CA THR A 32 41.78 -10.68 -3.72
C THR A 32 40.38 -11.17 -3.33
N ALA A 33 39.52 -10.20 -2.97
CA ALA A 33 38.06 -10.32 -2.83
C ALA A 33 37.54 -11.61 -2.17
N ARG A 34 37.66 -11.72 -0.85
CA ARG A 34 36.85 -12.65 -0.06
C ARG A 34 35.47 -12.02 0.14
N ILE A 35 34.40 -12.72 -0.27
CA ILE A 35 33.01 -12.36 0.04
C ILE A 35 32.87 -12.33 1.57
N GLN A 36 32.92 -11.13 2.16
CA GLN A 36 32.42 -10.93 3.50
C GLN A 36 30.89 -11.08 3.43
N ARG A 37 30.32 -11.90 4.32
CA ARG A 37 28.86 -11.91 4.56
C ARG A 37 28.46 -10.45 4.77
N ARG A 38 27.61 -9.90 3.90
CA ARG A 38 27.17 -8.52 4.07
C ARG A 38 26.39 -8.47 5.37
N ALA A 39 26.65 -7.45 6.19
CA ALA A 39 25.83 -7.24 7.37
C ALA A 39 24.51 -6.65 6.88
N SER A 40 23.38 -7.22 7.30
CA SER A 40 22.03 -6.70 7.07
C SER A 40 21.96 -5.18 7.20
N MET A 41 21.24 -4.49 6.31
CA MET A 41 21.04 -3.05 6.42
C MET A 41 20.14 -2.74 7.63
N PRO A 42 20.62 -2.03 8.66
CA PRO A 42 19.76 -1.60 9.75
C PRO A 42 18.75 -0.57 9.23
N ILE A 43 17.50 -0.68 9.69
CA ILE A 43 16.44 0.27 9.37
C ILE A 43 16.04 1.01 10.63
N SER A 44 15.73 2.28 10.48
CA SER A 44 15.29 3.12 11.58
C SER A 44 13.77 3.12 11.69
N ASN A 45 13.27 3.08 12.92
CA ASN A 45 11.86 3.12 13.25
C ASN A 45 11.48 4.51 13.77
N THR A 46 10.62 5.25 13.06
CA THR A 46 10.03 6.50 13.56
C THR A 46 8.63 6.20 14.12
N GLY A 47 8.53 6.19 15.45
CA GLY A 47 7.24 6.15 16.16
C GLY A 47 6.35 4.95 15.82
N ASN A 48 6.92 3.81 15.42
CA ASN A 48 6.19 2.64 14.89
C ASN A 48 5.31 2.97 13.66
N ALA A 49 5.57 4.10 13.02
CA ALA A 49 4.75 4.65 11.94
C ALA A 49 5.48 4.69 10.60
N GLN A 50 6.81 4.72 10.60
CA GLN A 50 7.65 4.66 9.41
C GLN A 50 8.91 3.82 9.67
N TYR A 51 9.30 2.99 8.70
CA TYR A 51 10.58 2.30 8.67
C TYR A 51 11.44 2.78 7.52
N ILE A 52 12.64 3.24 7.85
CA ILE A 52 13.46 4.07 6.98
C ILE A 52 14.82 3.44 6.81
N GLY A 53 15.18 3.17 5.56
CA GLY A 53 16.50 2.72 5.13
C GLY A 53 17.32 3.87 4.56
N ASN A 54 18.63 3.62 4.43
CA ASN A 54 19.56 4.57 3.83
C ASN A 54 20.00 4.06 2.45
N ILE A 55 19.92 4.93 1.46
CA ILE A 55 20.49 4.72 0.12
C ILE A 55 21.36 5.90 -0.27
N THR A 56 22.28 5.71 -1.20
CA THR A 56 23.05 6.81 -1.80
C THR A 56 22.60 6.99 -3.24
N LEU A 57 22.28 8.22 -3.65
CA LEU A 57 21.94 8.58 -5.02
C LEU A 57 22.89 9.68 -5.48
N GLY A 58 23.66 9.44 -6.54
CA GLY A 58 24.57 10.45 -7.10
C GLY A 58 25.56 11.02 -6.10
N GLY A 59 26.05 10.19 -5.18
CA GLY A 59 26.97 10.58 -4.10
C GLY A 59 26.31 11.17 -2.86
N VAL A 60 24.99 11.36 -2.84
CA VAL A 60 24.27 11.97 -1.72
C VAL A 60 23.41 10.93 -0.99
N LEU A 61 23.56 10.85 0.33
CA LEU A 61 22.75 10.01 1.19
C LEU A 61 21.29 10.47 1.19
N SER A 62 20.36 9.55 0.96
CA SER A 62 18.92 9.75 1.04
C SER A 62 18.31 8.75 2.01
N ARG A 63 17.49 9.25 2.94
CA ARG A 63 16.70 8.44 3.87
C ARG A 63 15.36 8.12 3.22
N VAL A 64 15.11 6.86 2.95
CA VAL A 64 13.92 6.43 2.19
C VAL A 64 13.03 5.53 3.02
N MET A 65 11.73 5.80 3.01
CA MET A 65 10.75 4.85 3.52
C MET A 65 10.78 3.58 2.66
N LEU A 66 10.84 2.41 3.30
CA LEU A 66 10.81 1.12 2.64
C LEU A 66 9.36 0.68 2.44
N ASP A 67 8.90 0.57 1.20
CA ASP A 67 7.48 0.46 0.88
C ASP A 67 7.19 -0.70 -0.09
N THR A 68 6.61 -1.79 0.41
CA THR A 68 6.17 -2.92 -0.42
C THR A 68 4.87 -2.67 -1.17
N GLY A 69 4.12 -1.61 -0.85
CA GLY A 69 2.90 -1.19 -1.53
C GLY A 69 3.13 -0.50 -2.88
N SER A 70 4.34 0.00 -3.14
CA SER A 70 4.70 0.65 -4.41
C SER A 70 6.03 0.15 -5.00
N SER A 71 6.40 0.60 -6.20
CA SER A 71 7.56 0.07 -6.94
C SER A 71 8.57 1.13 -7.37
N ASP A 72 8.19 2.41 -7.37
CA ASP A 72 9.03 3.50 -7.84
C ASP A 72 10.00 3.97 -6.73
N LEU A 73 11.16 4.46 -7.14
CA LEU A 73 12.12 5.15 -6.28
C LEU A 73 11.99 6.66 -6.49
N TRP A 74 11.77 7.42 -5.43
CA TRP A 74 11.81 8.87 -5.47
C TRP A 74 12.47 9.46 -4.25
N ALA A 75 13.07 10.65 -4.41
CA ALA A 75 13.71 11.36 -3.32
C ALA A 75 13.65 12.88 -3.52
N ALA A 76 13.55 13.59 -2.41
CA ALA A 76 13.72 15.02 -2.30
C ALA A 76 15.02 15.34 -1.57
N PHE A 77 15.73 16.36 -2.04
CA PHE A 77 17.06 16.70 -1.56
C PHE A 77 17.10 18.15 -1.04
N PRO A 78 16.60 18.40 0.18
CA PRO A 78 16.49 19.78 0.69
C PRO A 78 17.84 20.43 1.02
N LYS A 79 18.92 19.65 1.13
CA LYS A 79 20.25 20.13 1.54
C LYS A 79 21.26 20.15 0.39
N GLU A 80 21.47 19.00 -0.24
CA GLU A 80 22.49 18.79 -1.27
C GLU A 80 21.90 17.99 -2.42
N GLN A 81 22.05 18.50 -3.66
CA GLN A 81 21.50 17.85 -4.84
C GLN A 81 22.43 16.71 -5.32
N PRO A 82 21.88 15.56 -5.74
CA PRO A 82 22.66 14.45 -6.24
C PRO A 82 23.22 14.73 -7.63
N VAL A 83 24.43 14.23 -7.92
CA VAL A 83 24.94 14.20 -9.30
C VAL A 83 24.03 13.31 -10.13
N SER A 84 23.29 13.88 -11.06
CA SER A 84 22.28 13.15 -11.83
C SER A 84 22.03 13.78 -13.19
N LYS A 85 21.48 12.99 -14.10
CA LYS A 85 21.12 13.42 -15.45
C LYS A 85 19.59 13.44 -15.59
N ASP A 86 19.02 14.61 -15.82
CA ASP A 86 17.59 14.75 -16.13
C ASP A 86 17.28 14.05 -17.47
N THR A 87 16.21 13.27 -17.50
CA THR A 87 15.69 12.63 -18.72
C THR A 87 14.69 13.50 -19.47
N GLY A 88 14.22 14.61 -18.86
CA GLY A 88 13.14 15.47 -19.35
C GLY A 88 11.74 14.86 -19.18
N THR A 89 11.63 13.70 -18.53
CA THR A 89 10.36 12.97 -18.38
C THR A 89 9.70 13.30 -17.05
N GLY A 90 8.58 14.04 -17.11
CA GLY A 90 7.77 14.36 -15.93
C GLY A 90 6.90 13.17 -15.49
N VAL A 91 6.91 12.87 -14.19
CA VAL A 91 6.09 11.82 -13.57
C VAL A 91 5.41 12.34 -12.31
N THR A 92 4.21 11.84 -12.04
CA THR A 92 3.54 12.05 -10.74
C THR A 92 3.11 10.71 -10.19
N LEU A 93 3.56 10.42 -8.98
CA LEU A 93 3.22 9.24 -8.20
C LEU A 93 2.17 9.66 -7.17
N ALA A 94 1.05 8.95 -7.12
CA ALA A 94 -0.02 9.20 -6.16
C ALA A 94 0.05 8.18 -5.03
N TYR A 95 -0.02 8.66 -3.79
CA TYR A 95 -0.05 7.88 -2.57
C TYR A 95 -1.30 8.24 -1.76
N ALA A 96 -1.66 7.41 -0.77
CA ALA A 96 -2.80 7.68 0.11
C ALA A 96 -2.65 9.02 0.87
N VAL A 97 -1.42 9.40 1.19
CA VAL A 97 -1.09 10.57 2.01
C VAL A 97 -0.56 11.77 1.23
N GLY A 98 -0.44 11.70 -0.10
CA GLY A 98 0.17 12.78 -0.87
C GLY A 98 0.54 12.40 -2.30
N ARG A 99 1.31 13.28 -2.96
CA ARG A 99 1.77 13.06 -4.34
C ARG A 99 3.23 13.46 -4.51
N ALA A 100 4.05 12.56 -5.03
CA ALA A 100 5.41 12.89 -5.43
C ALA A 100 5.41 13.28 -6.92
N SER A 101 5.79 14.52 -7.23
CA SER A 101 5.82 15.04 -8.61
C SER A 101 7.19 15.64 -8.92
N GLY A 102 7.70 15.34 -10.10
CA GLY A 102 9.00 15.83 -10.55
C GLY A 102 9.41 15.27 -11.91
N ASN A 103 10.69 15.41 -12.23
CA ASN A 103 11.30 14.79 -13.41
C ASN A 103 12.05 13.52 -13.03
N VAL A 104 12.07 12.55 -13.94
CA VAL A 104 12.88 11.35 -13.80
C VAL A 104 14.33 11.68 -14.12
N HIS A 105 15.21 11.36 -13.19
CA HIS A 105 16.65 11.51 -13.30
C HIS A 105 17.33 10.15 -13.30
N MET A 106 18.53 10.09 -13.88
CA MET A 106 19.41 8.92 -13.87
C MET A 106 20.63 9.23 -13.04
N THR A 107 21.04 8.30 -12.18
CA THR A 107 22.24 8.44 -11.36
C THR A 107 22.80 7.09 -10.94
N THR A 108 24.00 7.06 -10.38
CA THR A 108 24.50 5.88 -9.66
C THR A 108 23.78 5.78 -8.31
N ALA A 109 23.14 4.64 -8.06
CA ALA A 109 22.44 4.34 -6.82
C ALA A 109 23.16 3.23 -6.05
N GLU A 110 23.28 3.39 -4.73
CA GLU A 110 23.92 2.41 -3.85
C GLU A 110 23.03 2.05 -2.66
N ILE A 111 22.98 0.76 -2.35
CA ILE A 111 22.29 0.21 -1.17
C ILE A 111 22.97 -1.08 -0.74
N ASP A 112 23.27 -1.23 0.54
CA ASP A 112 23.79 -2.49 1.12
C ASP A 112 24.96 -3.11 0.31
N GLY A 113 25.89 -2.26 -0.13
CA GLY A 113 27.05 -2.64 -0.96
C GLY A 113 26.74 -3.05 -2.41
N HIS A 114 25.49 -2.92 -2.87
CA HIS A 114 25.11 -3.00 -4.28
C HIS A 114 25.18 -1.62 -4.92
N THR A 115 25.71 -1.57 -6.15
CA THR A 115 25.81 -0.35 -6.96
C THR A 115 25.08 -0.56 -8.28
N VAL A 116 24.17 0.35 -8.62
CA VAL A 116 23.42 0.35 -9.88
C VAL A 116 23.66 1.68 -10.59
N ASP A 117 24.44 1.64 -11.68
CA ASP A 117 24.67 2.81 -12.53
C ASP A 117 23.44 3.16 -13.37
N ASP A 118 23.29 4.43 -13.73
CA ASP A 118 22.16 4.93 -14.52
C ASP A 118 20.78 4.49 -13.97
N GLN A 119 20.62 4.36 -12.65
CA GLN A 119 19.35 4.05 -12.01
C GLN A 119 18.38 5.21 -12.18
N ALA A 120 17.21 4.93 -12.76
CA ALA A 120 16.11 5.87 -12.82
C ALA A 120 15.49 6.08 -11.44
N PHE A 121 15.28 7.34 -11.07
CA PHE A 121 14.51 7.73 -9.89
C PHE A 121 13.78 9.06 -10.17
N LEU A 122 12.70 9.33 -9.44
CA LEU A 122 12.00 10.60 -9.53
C LEU A 122 12.63 11.61 -8.57
N LEU A 123 13.16 12.71 -9.11
CA LEU A 123 13.66 13.83 -8.31
C LEU A 123 12.50 14.77 -7.96
N VAL A 124 12.17 14.85 -6.69
CA VAL A 124 11.01 15.60 -6.19
C VAL A 124 11.47 16.92 -5.58
N GLY A 125 11.05 18.03 -6.17
CA GLY A 125 11.38 19.37 -5.69
C GLY A 125 10.40 19.93 -4.65
N ASN A 126 9.17 19.40 -4.60
CA ASN A 126 8.13 19.87 -3.68
C ASN A 126 7.40 18.69 -3.02
N THR A 127 7.47 18.63 -1.69
CA THR A 127 6.84 17.61 -0.84
C THR A 127 5.65 18.16 -0.04
N SER A 128 5.19 19.38 -0.33
CA SER A 128 4.09 20.04 0.40
C SER A 128 2.71 19.42 0.18
N THR A 129 2.58 18.50 -0.78
CA THR A 129 1.34 17.77 -1.07
C THR A 129 1.09 16.62 -0.09
N PHE A 130 2.11 16.21 0.67
CA PHE A 130 1.97 15.19 1.69
C PHE A 130 1.21 15.75 2.91
N SER A 131 0.39 14.91 3.54
CA SER A 131 -0.44 15.27 4.70
C SER A 131 0.37 15.72 5.92
N SER A 132 1.67 15.47 5.91
CA SER A 132 2.61 15.83 6.97
C SER A 132 3.99 16.16 6.39
N ASN A 133 4.81 16.84 7.19
CA ASN A 133 6.18 17.16 6.80
C ASN A 133 7.06 15.89 6.90
N ILE A 134 7.32 15.28 5.76
CA ILE A 134 8.09 14.03 5.65
C ILE A 134 9.50 14.15 6.24
N HIS A 135 10.15 15.32 6.08
CA HIS A 135 11.50 15.55 6.59
C HIS A 135 11.51 15.59 8.12
N ALA A 136 10.46 16.13 8.73
CA ALA A 136 10.26 16.11 10.17
C ALA A 136 9.95 14.70 10.70
N GLN A 137 9.40 13.80 9.86
CA GLN A 137 9.21 12.38 10.14
C GLN A 137 10.47 11.54 9.90
N GLY A 138 11.57 12.16 9.45
CA GLY A 138 12.88 11.54 9.38
C GLY A 138 13.20 10.86 8.05
N TYR A 139 12.39 11.04 7.02
CA TYR A 139 12.68 10.54 5.67
C TYR A 139 12.60 11.64 4.61
N ASP A 140 13.29 11.41 3.51
CA ASP A 140 13.48 12.36 2.41
C ASP A 140 13.00 11.77 1.08
N GLY A 141 12.55 10.51 1.06
CA GLY A 141 12.04 9.83 -0.11
C GLY A 141 11.39 8.50 0.21
N LEU A 142 11.16 7.71 -0.82
CA LEU A 142 10.56 6.38 -0.71
C LEU A 142 11.22 5.45 -1.70
N PHE A 143 11.51 4.24 -1.25
CA PHE A 143 12.03 3.16 -2.07
C PHE A 143 10.96 2.06 -2.18
N GLY A 144 10.32 2.01 -3.34
CA GLY A 144 9.33 0.98 -3.66
C GLY A 144 9.96 -0.41 -3.81
N LEU A 145 9.39 -1.38 -3.10
CA LEU A 145 9.82 -2.77 -3.01
C LEU A 145 8.86 -3.74 -3.73
N GLY A 146 7.91 -3.20 -4.49
CA GLY A 146 6.96 -3.95 -5.31
C GLY A 146 7.54 -4.42 -6.66
N PRO A 147 6.73 -5.14 -7.44
CA PRO A 147 7.14 -5.66 -8.74
C PRO A 147 7.47 -4.57 -9.75
N ASN A 148 8.45 -4.82 -10.63
CA ASN A 148 8.85 -3.89 -11.69
C ASN A 148 7.67 -3.34 -12.53
N LYS A 149 6.66 -4.19 -12.76
CA LYS A 149 5.48 -3.86 -13.56
C LYS A 149 4.59 -2.78 -12.91
N GLY A 150 4.66 -2.62 -11.60
CA GLY A 150 3.95 -1.58 -10.86
C GLY A 150 4.51 -0.17 -11.09
N SER A 151 5.79 -0.06 -11.47
CA SER A 151 6.50 1.21 -11.60
C SER A 151 5.90 2.11 -12.70
N GLN A 152 5.59 3.35 -12.32
CA GLN A 152 5.15 4.40 -13.23
C GLN A 152 6.33 5.03 -13.98
N VAL A 153 7.51 5.13 -13.33
CA VAL A 153 8.75 5.55 -14.00
C VAL A 153 9.08 4.60 -15.13
N ARG A 154 9.00 3.28 -14.89
CA ARG A 154 9.23 2.25 -15.89
C ARG A 154 8.31 2.35 -17.10
N LYS A 155 7.03 2.68 -16.87
CA LYS A 155 6.01 2.86 -17.92
C LYS A 155 6.27 4.08 -18.81
N LYS A 156 7.11 5.02 -18.35
CA LYS A 156 7.40 6.28 -19.03
C LYS A 156 8.75 6.31 -19.73
N LEU A 157 9.65 5.39 -19.39
CA LEU A 157 10.96 5.27 -20.01
C LEU A 157 11.07 4.02 -20.89
N ASP A 158 11.78 4.16 -22.00
CA ASP A 158 12.08 3.06 -22.93
C ASP A 158 13.26 2.21 -22.44
N GLY A 159 13.27 0.91 -22.77
CA GLY A 159 14.36 0.00 -22.41
C GLY A 159 14.40 -0.35 -20.92
N ASN A 160 15.47 -1.01 -20.47
CA ASN A 160 15.65 -1.47 -19.08
C ASN A 160 16.13 -0.37 -18.11
N THR A 161 16.41 0.83 -18.63
CA THR A 161 16.90 1.96 -17.85
C THR A 161 15.86 2.46 -16.85
N GLY A 162 14.58 2.32 -17.17
CA GLY A 162 13.46 2.60 -16.26
C GLY A 162 13.13 1.48 -15.28
N ASP A 163 13.83 0.34 -15.28
CA ASP A 163 13.54 -0.76 -14.36
C ASP A 163 13.79 -0.34 -12.90
N THR A 164 13.00 -0.91 -11.99
CA THR A 164 13.13 -0.64 -10.55
C THR A 164 14.49 -1.07 -10.02
N MET A 165 14.95 -0.41 -8.95
CA MET A 165 16.27 -0.68 -8.38
C MET A 165 16.44 -2.14 -7.97
N LEU A 166 15.45 -2.77 -7.32
CA LEU A 166 15.50 -4.20 -6.99
C LEU A 166 15.63 -5.09 -8.23
N THR A 167 14.87 -4.81 -9.29
CA THR A 167 14.94 -5.56 -10.54
C THR A 167 16.35 -5.50 -11.12
N ARG A 168 16.95 -4.30 -11.11
CA ARG A 168 18.29 -4.09 -11.64
C ARG A 168 19.36 -4.78 -10.78
N ILE A 169 19.26 -4.70 -9.46
CA ILE A 169 20.14 -5.43 -8.53
C ILE A 169 20.10 -6.94 -8.82
N PHE A 170 18.90 -7.51 -8.92
CA PHE A 170 18.75 -8.95 -9.15
C PHE A 170 19.13 -9.39 -10.57
N SER A 171 18.94 -8.55 -11.59
CA SER A 171 19.39 -8.83 -12.96
C SER A 171 20.92 -8.75 -13.11
N GLN A 172 21.60 -7.88 -12.35
CA GLN A 172 23.06 -7.75 -12.38
C GLN A 172 23.76 -8.96 -11.73
N ASN A 173 23.21 -9.51 -10.64
CA ASN A 173 23.77 -10.67 -9.97
C ASN A 173 22.95 -11.94 -10.22
N LYS A 174 23.40 -12.72 -11.21
CA LYS A 174 22.76 -13.98 -11.62
C LYS A 174 23.00 -15.15 -10.66
N THR A 175 23.87 -15.00 -9.67
CA THR A 175 24.27 -16.10 -8.75
C THR A 175 23.59 -16.05 -7.39
N SER A 176 23.23 -14.87 -6.91
CA SER A 176 22.45 -14.71 -5.68
C SER A 176 20.98 -15.09 -5.92
N ALA A 177 20.19 -15.25 -4.85
CA ALA A 177 18.74 -15.35 -4.94
C ALA A 177 18.11 -13.98 -5.31
N ASN A 178 16.79 -13.89 -5.47
CA ASN A 178 16.06 -12.66 -5.83
C ASN A 178 14.89 -12.47 -4.88
N TYR A 179 15.21 -12.53 -3.59
CA TYR A 179 14.30 -12.17 -2.54
C TYR A 179 14.86 -11.01 -1.74
N ILE A 180 13.96 -10.29 -1.09
CA ILE A 180 14.26 -9.37 0.00
C ILE A 180 13.73 -9.95 1.29
N THR A 181 14.32 -9.56 2.42
CA THR A 181 13.68 -9.78 3.72
C THR A 181 13.66 -8.50 4.52
N PHE A 182 12.69 -8.41 5.44
CA PHE A 182 12.66 -7.35 6.42
C PHE A 182 12.09 -7.82 7.76
N LEU A 183 12.62 -7.23 8.82
CA LEU A 183 12.23 -7.40 10.21
C LEU A 183 11.96 -6.00 10.77
N LEU A 184 10.78 -5.76 11.34
CA LEU A 184 10.37 -4.46 11.85
C LEU A 184 10.33 -4.50 13.38
N ASP A 185 11.15 -3.69 14.05
CA ASP A 185 11.16 -3.55 15.51
C ASP A 185 9.95 -2.76 16.02
N ARG A 186 9.59 -2.95 17.29
CA ARG A 186 8.50 -2.27 18.00
C ARG A 186 9.07 -1.38 19.11
N LYS A 187 8.91 -0.07 18.97
CA LYS A 187 9.18 0.88 20.05
C LYS A 187 8.14 0.78 21.16
N GLY A 188 8.60 0.89 22.41
CA GLY A 188 7.74 0.85 23.59
C GLY A 188 7.37 -0.56 24.05
N ASP A 189 8.00 -1.58 23.46
CA ASP A 189 7.92 -2.97 23.87
C ASP A 189 9.11 -3.30 24.80
N PRO A 190 8.87 -3.66 26.08
CA PRO A 190 9.93 -3.95 27.04
C PRO A 190 10.79 -5.17 26.69
N THR A 191 10.29 -6.10 25.87
CA THR A 191 10.98 -7.36 25.59
C THR A 191 11.31 -7.58 24.12
N ASP A 192 11.11 -6.57 23.26
CA ASP A 192 11.45 -6.67 21.84
C ASP A 192 12.92 -7.08 21.64
N PRO A 193 13.16 -8.30 21.12
CA PRO A 193 14.49 -8.88 21.15
C PRO A 193 15.35 -8.44 19.95
N PHE A 194 14.81 -7.68 18.98
CA PHE A 194 15.52 -7.35 17.75
C PHE A 194 15.44 -5.88 17.35
N THR A 195 16.44 -5.44 16.58
CA THR A 195 16.42 -4.17 15.87
C THR A 195 15.93 -4.38 14.44
N GLY A 196 15.26 -3.37 13.88
CA GLY A 196 14.78 -3.42 12.51
C GLY A 196 15.91 -3.68 11.51
N GLN A 197 15.67 -4.58 10.56
CA GLN A 197 16.63 -4.96 9.51
C GLN A 197 15.96 -5.13 8.15
N PHE A 198 16.71 -4.84 7.09
CA PHE A 198 16.36 -5.14 5.71
C PHE A 198 17.55 -5.84 5.03
N THR A 199 17.29 -6.80 4.16
CA THR A 199 18.34 -7.53 3.44
C THR A 199 17.98 -7.74 1.98
N LEU A 200 19.04 -7.89 1.17
CA LEU A 200 18.94 -8.29 -0.24
C LEU A 200 19.57 -9.68 -0.40
N SER A 201 18.77 -10.66 -0.80
CA SER A 201 19.22 -12.06 -1.04
C SER A 201 19.87 -12.76 0.16
N GLU A 202 19.58 -12.30 1.39
CA GLU A 202 20.14 -12.86 2.62
C GLU A 202 19.07 -12.97 3.70
N ILE A 203 19.30 -13.85 4.69
CA ILE A 203 18.42 -14.01 5.85
C ILE A 203 19.11 -13.45 7.10
N VAL A 204 18.34 -12.73 7.91
CA VAL A 204 18.78 -12.26 9.24
C VAL A 204 19.17 -13.47 10.10
N PRO A 205 20.39 -13.51 10.68
CA PRO A 205 20.81 -14.60 11.55
C PRO A 205 19.80 -14.88 12.67
N GLY A 206 19.46 -16.15 12.90
CA GLY A 206 18.46 -16.58 13.90
C GLY A 206 17.04 -16.72 13.35
N PHE A 207 16.77 -16.26 12.13
CA PHE A 207 15.49 -16.39 11.45
C PHE A 207 15.53 -17.36 10.25
N GLU A 208 16.46 -18.31 10.26
CA GLU A 208 16.61 -19.30 9.18
C GLU A 208 15.37 -20.19 9.00
N ASN A 209 14.54 -20.31 10.03
CA ASN A 209 13.28 -21.05 10.00
C ASN A 209 12.30 -20.51 8.94
N ILE A 210 12.41 -19.25 8.50
CA ILE A 210 11.56 -18.67 7.45
C ILE A 210 11.57 -19.52 6.18
N THR A 211 12.71 -20.14 5.85
CA THR A 211 12.87 -20.98 4.65
C THR A 211 12.00 -22.23 4.68
N THR A 212 11.56 -22.66 5.87
CA THR A 212 10.69 -23.82 6.08
C THR A 212 9.21 -23.45 6.19
N MET A 213 8.89 -22.15 6.26
CA MET A 213 7.51 -21.69 6.33
C MET A 213 6.78 -21.95 5.00
N PRO A 214 5.45 -22.07 4.99
CA PRO A 214 4.68 -22.21 3.76
C PRO A 214 4.99 -21.08 2.78
N LYS A 215 5.22 -21.44 1.52
CA LYS A 215 5.28 -20.45 0.43
C LYS A 215 3.86 -20.06 0.09
N LEU A 216 3.54 -18.79 0.33
CA LEU A 216 2.29 -18.19 -0.08
C LEU A 216 2.51 -17.66 -1.49
N ASP A 217 2.06 -18.40 -2.50
CA ASP A 217 2.13 -17.94 -3.88
C ASP A 217 1.47 -16.55 -3.96
N VAL A 218 2.17 -15.61 -4.61
CA VAL A 218 1.58 -14.29 -4.83
C VAL A 218 0.35 -14.47 -5.69
N ASP A 219 -0.82 -14.13 -5.13
CA ASP A 219 -2.08 -14.35 -5.81
C ASP A 219 -2.09 -13.56 -7.12
N THR A 220 -2.37 -14.28 -8.21
CA THR A 220 -2.30 -13.71 -9.53
C THR A 220 -3.56 -12.93 -9.80
N VAL A 221 -3.45 -11.61 -9.90
CA VAL A 221 -4.57 -10.75 -10.29
C VAL A 221 -5.05 -11.11 -11.69
N ASN A 222 -6.33 -10.83 -11.98
CA ASN A 222 -6.88 -10.98 -13.31
C ASN A 222 -5.96 -10.30 -14.34
N ARG A 223 -5.81 -10.90 -15.53
CA ARG A 223 -4.99 -10.37 -16.63
C ARG A 223 -5.24 -8.88 -16.91
N LEU A 224 -6.48 -8.41 -16.76
CA LEU A 224 -6.86 -7.00 -16.97
C LEU A 224 -6.27 -6.03 -15.93
N LEU A 225 -5.88 -6.54 -14.76
CA LEU A 225 -5.41 -5.79 -13.60
C LEU A 225 -3.93 -6.06 -13.29
N GLN A 226 -3.18 -6.68 -14.20
CA GLN A 226 -1.78 -7.01 -13.94
C GLN A 226 -0.87 -5.81 -13.66
N ALA A 227 -1.33 -4.58 -13.91
CA ALA A 227 -0.62 -3.36 -13.52
C ALA A 227 -0.70 -3.09 -12.01
N ASP A 228 -1.67 -3.71 -11.32
CA ASP A 228 -1.99 -3.58 -9.89
C ASP A 228 -1.54 -4.85 -9.12
N GLN A 229 -0.56 -5.57 -9.64
CA GLN A 229 0.01 -6.71 -8.94
C GLN A 229 0.76 -6.22 -7.70
N HIS A 230 0.30 -6.64 -6.52
CA HIS A 230 0.96 -6.38 -5.25
C HIS A 230 1.55 -7.66 -4.66
N TRP A 231 2.28 -7.52 -3.55
CA TRP A 231 2.61 -8.64 -2.66
C TRP A 231 1.35 -9.07 -1.93
N GLN A 232 0.55 -9.93 -2.58
CA GLN A 232 -0.75 -10.35 -2.09
C GLN A 232 -0.84 -11.87 -1.93
N ALA A 233 -1.51 -12.33 -0.88
CA ALA A 233 -1.77 -13.75 -0.64
C ALA A 233 -3.19 -13.96 -0.12
N LEU A 234 -3.68 -15.19 -0.27
CA LEU A 234 -4.96 -15.61 0.29
C LEU A 234 -4.82 -16.02 1.75
N THR A 235 -5.76 -15.59 2.59
CA THR A 235 -5.87 -16.14 3.96
C THR A 235 -6.31 -17.60 3.94
N ASP A 236 -6.17 -18.28 5.07
CA ASP A 236 -6.77 -19.59 5.27
C ASP A 236 -8.31 -19.56 5.18
N LYS A 237 -8.88 -20.67 4.76
CA LYS A 237 -10.32 -20.79 4.47
C LYS A 237 -11.15 -20.88 5.74
N ASN A 238 -12.13 -19.99 5.88
CA ASN A 238 -13.10 -19.86 6.97
C ASN A 238 -12.51 -19.49 8.35
N ASN A 239 -11.19 -19.44 8.47
CA ASN A 239 -10.49 -19.10 9.71
C ASN A 239 -9.31 -18.16 9.46
N GLY A 240 -9.34 -17.38 8.37
CA GLY A 240 -8.27 -16.44 8.01
C GLY A 240 -8.03 -15.36 9.08
N ILE A 241 -9.02 -15.06 9.91
CA ILE A 241 -8.93 -14.08 10.99
C ILE A 241 -9.63 -14.66 12.23
N ILE A 242 -8.94 -14.66 13.36
CA ILE A 242 -9.51 -14.98 14.68
C ILE A 242 -9.66 -13.68 15.46
N GLY A 243 -10.89 -13.39 15.88
CA GLY A 243 -11.25 -12.17 16.60
C GLY A 243 -10.93 -12.25 18.10
N PRO A 244 -11.12 -11.13 18.83
CA PRO A 244 -10.78 -11.01 20.25
C PRO A 244 -11.64 -11.88 21.17
N ASP A 245 -12.75 -12.43 20.66
CA ASP A 245 -13.60 -13.40 21.36
C ASP A 245 -13.22 -14.86 21.10
N GLY A 246 -12.12 -15.10 20.38
CA GLY A 246 -11.61 -16.44 20.03
C GLY A 246 -12.35 -17.11 18.87
N ASN A 247 -13.35 -16.46 18.27
CA ASN A 247 -14.07 -17.00 17.12
C ASN A 247 -13.48 -16.50 15.80
N ALA A 248 -13.67 -17.27 14.73
CA ALA A 248 -13.34 -16.81 13.40
C ALA A 248 -14.24 -15.64 12.99
N ILE A 249 -13.65 -14.59 12.42
CA ILE A 249 -14.39 -13.48 11.80
C ILE A 249 -14.63 -13.86 10.34
N THR A 250 -15.88 -14.06 9.96
CA THR A 250 -16.28 -14.47 8.61
C THR A 250 -17.09 -13.36 7.93
N VAL A 251 -16.54 -12.80 6.85
CA VAL A 251 -17.22 -11.83 5.99
C VAL A 251 -16.96 -12.20 4.53
N ASP A 252 -17.83 -11.78 3.62
CA ASP A 252 -17.66 -12.07 2.19
C ASP A 252 -16.57 -11.17 1.59
N SER A 253 -15.67 -11.77 0.80
CA SER A 253 -14.66 -11.01 0.04
C SER A 253 -15.33 -10.14 -1.02
N ILE A 254 -14.84 -8.90 -1.15
CA ILE A 254 -15.26 -7.97 -2.21
C ILE A 254 -14.52 -8.22 -3.53
N VAL A 255 -13.43 -9.00 -3.50
CA VAL A 255 -12.60 -9.27 -4.67
C VAL A 255 -13.30 -10.23 -5.64
N PRO A 256 -13.52 -9.84 -6.90
CA PRO A 256 -14.13 -10.70 -7.89
C PRO A 256 -13.31 -11.96 -8.15
N GLY A 257 -13.92 -13.13 -7.92
CA GLY A 257 -13.29 -14.42 -8.17
C GLY A 257 -12.45 -14.96 -7.02
N ALA A 258 -12.35 -14.23 -5.90
CA ALA A 258 -11.73 -14.77 -4.70
C ALA A 258 -12.45 -16.03 -4.21
N PRO A 259 -11.72 -17.06 -3.74
CA PRO A 259 -12.33 -18.26 -3.18
C PRO A 259 -13.23 -17.97 -1.98
N LYS A 260 -14.35 -18.70 -1.86
CA LYS A 260 -15.28 -18.54 -0.74
C LYS A 260 -14.60 -18.81 0.61
N GLY A 261 -14.79 -17.88 1.55
CA GLY A 261 -14.26 -17.97 2.90
C GLY A 261 -12.77 -17.59 3.02
N GLN A 262 -12.19 -16.96 2.00
CA GLN A 262 -10.82 -16.45 2.01
C GLN A 262 -10.81 -14.97 1.63
N PHE A 263 -9.82 -14.25 2.12
CA PHE A 263 -9.55 -12.86 1.79
C PHE A 263 -8.27 -12.74 0.97
N VAL A 264 -8.24 -11.79 0.06
CA VAL A 264 -7.02 -11.36 -0.63
C VAL A 264 -6.36 -10.26 0.21
N ALA A 265 -5.21 -10.56 0.80
CA ALA A 265 -4.47 -9.66 1.68
C ALA A 265 -3.19 -9.17 1.02
N VAL A 266 -3.01 -7.86 0.93
CA VAL A 266 -1.77 -7.20 0.47
C VAL A 266 -0.85 -6.96 1.67
N PHE A 267 0.44 -7.21 1.54
CA PHE A 267 1.46 -6.96 2.57
C PHE A 267 2.18 -5.65 2.24
N ASP A 268 1.96 -4.62 3.05
CA ASP A 268 2.35 -3.25 2.73
C ASP A 268 3.10 -2.57 3.90
N SER A 269 4.43 -2.50 3.79
CA SER A 269 5.28 -1.80 4.76
C SER A 269 5.19 -0.28 4.68
N GLY A 270 4.52 0.29 3.68
CA GLY A 270 4.23 1.71 3.54
C GLY A 270 2.96 2.16 4.28
N PHE A 271 2.15 1.23 4.79
CA PHE A 271 0.93 1.53 5.55
C PHE A 271 1.17 1.37 7.06
N THR A 272 0.98 2.45 7.84
CA THR A 272 1.18 2.41 9.30
C THR A 272 0.18 1.48 10.01
N PHE A 273 -1.12 1.69 9.76
CA PHE A 273 -2.18 0.85 10.30
C PHE A 273 -2.65 -0.14 9.24
N SER A 274 -2.88 -1.38 9.64
CA SER A 274 -3.53 -2.36 8.77
C SER A 274 -4.94 -1.91 8.42
N GLN A 275 -5.35 -2.14 7.18
CA GLN A 275 -6.68 -1.83 6.69
C GLN A 275 -7.41 -3.15 6.44
N VAL A 276 -8.61 -3.30 6.99
CA VAL A 276 -9.41 -4.52 6.90
C VAL A 276 -10.83 -4.21 6.42
N PRO A 277 -11.64 -5.21 6.00
CA PRO A 277 -13.06 -4.98 5.75
C PRO A 277 -13.71 -4.33 6.96
N ARG A 278 -14.68 -3.47 6.71
CA ARG A 278 -15.33 -2.68 7.74
C ARG A 278 -15.91 -3.55 8.85
N GLU A 279 -16.58 -4.62 8.46
CA GLU A 279 -17.18 -5.61 9.34
C GLU A 279 -16.13 -6.36 10.17
N VAL A 280 -14.91 -6.54 9.65
CA VAL A 280 -13.78 -7.10 10.41
C VAL A 280 -13.29 -6.12 11.46
N SER A 281 -13.12 -4.85 11.09
CA SER A 281 -12.74 -3.80 12.05
C SER A 281 -13.78 -3.66 13.17
N ASP A 282 -15.07 -3.66 12.82
CA ASP A 282 -16.18 -3.63 13.77
C ASP A 282 -16.16 -4.87 14.68
N ALA A 283 -15.88 -6.06 14.15
CA ALA A 283 -15.78 -7.28 14.95
C ALA A 283 -14.58 -7.27 15.91
N ILE A 284 -13.50 -6.55 15.59
CA ILE A 284 -12.33 -6.39 16.48
C ILE A 284 -12.61 -5.35 17.59
N TYR A 285 -13.16 -4.18 17.24
CA TYR A 285 -13.23 -3.04 18.18
C TYR A 285 -14.64 -2.67 18.63
N GLY A 286 -15.68 -2.92 17.83
CA GLY A 286 -17.03 -2.42 18.06
C GLY A 286 -17.69 -2.95 19.34
N ARG A 287 -17.18 -4.05 19.91
CA ARG A 287 -17.64 -4.63 21.18
C ARG A 287 -16.81 -4.18 22.39
N VAL A 288 -15.81 -3.33 22.21
CA VAL A 288 -14.99 -2.83 23.33
C VAL A 288 -15.76 -1.74 24.09
N HIS A 289 -15.80 -1.83 25.42
CA HIS A 289 -16.39 -0.78 26.25
C HIS A 289 -15.66 0.55 26.03
N GLY A 290 -16.42 1.62 25.72
CA GLY A 290 -15.85 2.95 25.48
C GLY A 290 -15.11 3.09 24.15
N ALA A 291 -15.18 2.11 23.25
CA ALA A 291 -14.74 2.30 21.88
C ALA A 291 -15.63 3.32 21.15
N VAL A 292 -15.01 4.08 20.25
CA VAL A 292 -15.68 5.09 19.42
C VAL A 292 -15.03 5.07 18.04
N TYR A 293 -15.85 5.03 16.99
CA TYR A 293 -15.39 5.30 15.63
C TYR A 293 -15.47 6.81 15.34
N ASP A 294 -14.32 7.45 15.16
CA ASP A 294 -14.22 8.83 14.71
C ASP A 294 -14.46 8.89 13.20
N VAL A 295 -15.64 9.36 12.80
CA VAL A 295 -16.05 9.47 11.39
C VAL A 295 -15.22 10.50 10.63
N LYS A 296 -14.69 11.52 11.31
CA LYS A 296 -13.92 12.59 10.67
C LYS A 296 -12.52 12.13 10.31
N ASP A 297 -11.87 11.46 11.26
CA ASP A 297 -10.52 10.92 11.06
C ASP A 297 -10.56 9.51 10.45
N GLU A 298 -11.75 8.91 10.31
CA GLU A 298 -11.98 7.55 9.80
C GLU A 298 -11.23 6.47 10.60
N ILE A 299 -11.20 6.62 11.93
CA ILE A 299 -10.47 5.72 12.84
C ILE A 299 -11.29 5.22 14.02
N TRP A 300 -11.11 3.95 14.38
CA TRP A 300 -11.46 3.43 15.69
C TRP A 300 -10.51 3.94 16.77
N THR A 301 -11.10 4.37 17.88
CA THR A 301 -10.42 4.65 19.14
C THR A 301 -10.97 3.73 20.23
N VAL A 302 -10.11 3.33 21.15
CA VAL A 302 -10.41 2.41 22.26
C VAL A 302 -9.68 2.85 23.53
N PRO A 303 -10.15 2.44 24.72
CA PRO A 303 -9.38 2.63 25.94
C PRO A 303 -8.02 1.92 25.87
N CYS A 304 -6.95 2.61 26.26
CA CYS A 304 -5.59 2.07 26.15
C CYS A 304 -5.31 0.81 26.99
N GLY A 305 -6.13 0.55 28.02
CA GLY A 305 -6.03 -0.66 28.84
C GLY A 305 -6.72 -1.89 28.23
N GLN A 306 -7.43 -1.74 27.11
CA GLN A 306 -8.14 -2.85 26.48
C GLN A 306 -7.16 -3.85 25.87
N TYR A 307 -7.10 -5.05 26.44
CA TYR A 307 -6.37 -6.17 25.84
C TYR A 307 -7.23 -6.82 24.75
N LEU A 308 -6.68 -6.98 23.54
CA LEU A 308 -7.31 -7.68 22.42
C LEU A 308 -6.34 -8.73 21.88
N ASN A 309 -6.81 -9.97 21.80
CA ASN A 309 -6.03 -11.09 21.27
C ASN A 309 -6.59 -11.51 19.92
N ILE A 310 -5.87 -11.20 18.84
CA ILE A 310 -6.29 -11.54 17.47
C ILE A 310 -5.16 -12.28 16.76
N SER A 311 -5.51 -13.03 15.72
CA SER A 311 -4.54 -13.65 14.83
C SER A 311 -5.02 -13.66 13.39
N PHE A 312 -4.07 -13.62 12.46
CA PHE A 312 -4.32 -13.84 11.04
C PHE A 312 -3.70 -15.16 10.63
N ASN A 313 -4.37 -15.93 9.78
CA ASN A 313 -3.95 -17.28 9.42
C ASN A 313 -3.67 -17.37 7.91
N PHE A 314 -2.48 -17.87 7.58
CA PHE A 314 -2.00 -18.03 6.20
C PHE A 314 -1.21 -19.33 6.06
N GLY A 315 -1.50 -20.11 5.02
CA GLY A 315 -0.78 -21.35 4.72
C GLY A 315 -0.92 -22.41 5.81
N GLY A 316 -2.02 -22.40 6.56
CA GLY A 316 -2.26 -23.31 7.68
C GLY A 316 -1.54 -22.92 8.99
N ILE A 317 -0.92 -21.73 9.05
CA ILE A 317 -0.22 -21.24 10.24
C ILE A 317 -0.93 -20.01 10.79
N SER A 318 -1.04 -19.96 12.13
CA SER A 318 -1.59 -18.80 12.84
C SER A 318 -0.50 -17.82 13.24
N TYR A 319 -0.70 -16.54 12.90
CA TYR A 319 0.20 -15.44 13.21
C TYR A 319 -0.49 -14.50 14.21
N PRO A 320 -0.18 -14.63 15.52
CA PRO A 320 -0.76 -13.77 16.54
C PRO A 320 -0.24 -12.34 16.41
N VAL A 321 -1.11 -11.37 16.70
CA VAL A 321 -0.75 -9.95 16.72
C VAL A 321 -0.48 -9.53 18.16
N HIS A 322 0.64 -8.85 18.38
CA HIS A 322 1.02 -8.30 19.68
C HIS A 322 -0.05 -7.30 20.13
N PRO A 323 -0.57 -7.34 21.37
CA PRO A 323 -1.66 -6.46 21.79
C PRO A 323 -1.33 -4.95 21.70
N LEU A 324 -0.06 -4.55 21.86
CA LEU A 324 0.39 -3.17 21.59
C LEU A 324 0.26 -2.75 20.10
N ASP A 325 0.18 -3.71 19.18
CA ASP A 325 -0.11 -3.50 17.76
C ASP A 325 -1.59 -3.67 17.42
N THR A 326 -2.45 -3.97 18.40
CA THR A 326 -3.91 -3.91 18.24
C THR A 326 -4.46 -2.61 18.85
N VAL A 327 -3.87 -2.18 19.96
CA VAL A 327 -4.23 -0.98 20.73
C VAL A 327 -3.01 -0.05 20.80
N ASP A 328 -2.95 0.83 19.79
CA ASP A 328 -1.81 1.69 19.49
C ASP A 328 -1.87 3.02 20.26
N ASP A 329 -0.73 3.45 20.81
CA ASP A 329 -0.59 4.70 21.58
C ASP A 329 0.56 5.58 21.07
N ASN A 330 1.05 5.32 19.87
CA ASN A 330 2.21 6.01 19.33
C ASN A 330 1.91 7.48 18.98
N PHE A 331 0.62 7.85 18.93
CA PHE A 331 0.14 9.15 18.47
C PHE A 331 -0.38 10.06 19.59
N SER A 332 -0.25 9.66 20.87
CA SER A 332 -0.61 10.47 22.04
C SER A 332 -2.01 11.10 21.95
N ARG A 333 -3.00 10.32 21.51
CA ARG A 333 -4.37 10.81 21.30
C ARG A 333 -5.08 11.00 22.64
N THR A 334 -5.96 12.00 22.69
CA THR A 334 -6.85 12.23 23.82
C THR A 334 -8.30 12.34 23.36
N ASP A 335 -9.24 11.93 24.21
CA ASP A 335 -10.66 12.19 24.01
C ASP A 335 -10.99 13.68 24.23
N LEU A 336 -12.27 14.05 24.07
CA LEU A 336 -12.75 15.41 24.28
C LEU A 336 -12.59 15.91 25.72
N ASN A 337 -12.41 15.01 26.68
CA ASN A 337 -12.20 15.34 28.10
C ASN A 337 -10.71 15.41 28.47
N GLY A 338 -9.80 15.20 27.49
CA GLY A 338 -8.36 15.16 27.71
C GLY A 338 -7.84 13.84 28.27
N ASN A 339 -8.68 12.80 28.35
CA ASN A 339 -8.21 11.47 28.77
C ASN A 339 -7.45 10.81 27.62
N LYS A 340 -6.39 10.10 27.96
CA LYS A 340 -5.60 9.34 27.01
C LYS A 340 -6.44 8.21 26.40
N ILE A 341 -6.46 8.15 25.07
CA ILE A 341 -7.12 7.11 24.28
C ILE A 341 -6.13 6.52 23.27
N CYS A 342 -6.40 5.28 22.86
CA CYS A 342 -5.57 4.55 21.92
C CYS A 342 -6.31 4.35 20.60
N ILE A 343 -5.55 4.16 19.52
CA ILE A 343 -6.08 3.89 18.19
C ILE A 343 -6.16 2.38 17.99
N GLY A 344 -7.29 1.89 17.46
CA GLY A 344 -7.37 0.50 16.98
C GLY A 344 -6.52 0.35 15.71
N ALA A 345 -5.48 -0.47 15.69
CA ALA A 345 -4.52 -0.45 14.58
C ALA A 345 -4.96 -1.23 13.31
N PHE A 346 -6.20 -1.72 13.29
CA PHE A 346 -6.81 -2.48 12.18
C PHE A 346 -8.06 -1.75 11.70
N GLN A 347 -7.86 -0.72 10.90
CA GLN A 347 -8.90 0.24 10.53
C GLN A 347 -9.75 -0.24 9.36
N PRO A 348 -10.99 0.24 9.21
CA PRO A 348 -11.78 -0.05 8.03
C PRO A 348 -11.11 0.55 6.79
N ILE A 349 -11.10 -0.18 5.70
CA ILE A 349 -10.68 0.36 4.40
C ILE A 349 -11.65 1.45 3.97
N THR A 350 -11.20 2.71 3.99
CA THR A 350 -11.95 3.87 3.47
C THR A 350 -11.35 4.43 2.18
N SER A 351 -10.11 4.05 1.86
CA SER A 351 -9.43 4.46 0.63
C SER A 351 -10.02 3.72 -0.57
N ALA A 352 -10.22 4.46 -1.65
CA ALA A 352 -11.10 4.00 -2.70
C ALA A 352 -10.41 3.06 -3.72
N PHE A 353 -9.08 3.03 -3.77
CA PHE A 353 -8.29 2.05 -4.55
C PHE A 353 -8.61 0.58 -4.17
N SER A 354 -8.88 0.30 -2.89
CA SER A 354 -9.32 -1.02 -2.44
C SER A 354 -10.82 -1.26 -2.67
N LEU A 355 -11.64 -0.20 -2.63
CA LEU A 355 -13.08 -0.26 -2.91
C LEU A 355 -13.42 -0.67 -4.36
N LEU A 356 -12.43 -0.66 -5.26
CA LEU A 356 -12.53 -1.19 -6.62
C LEU A 356 -12.49 -2.73 -6.69
N GLY A 357 -12.30 -3.41 -5.56
CA GLY A 357 -12.35 -4.87 -5.45
C GLY A 357 -11.05 -5.56 -5.89
N HIS A 358 -9.90 -4.92 -5.66
CA HIS A 358 -8.59 -5.50 -6.00
C HIS A 358 -8.03 -6.40 -4.91
N TYR A 359 -8.32 -6.08 -3.65
CA TYR A 359 -7.93 -6.82 -2.46
C TYR A 359 -8.89 -6.47 -1.31
N ASP A 360 -9.00 -7.36 -0.32
CA ASP A 360 -9.87 -7.20 0.84
C ASP A 360 -9.15 -6.55 2.03
N MET A 361 -7.82 -6.68 2.11
CA MET A 361 -7.02 -6.24 3.26
C MET A 361 -5.67 -5.66 2.84
N ILE A 362 -5.19 -4.70 3.62
CA ILE A 362 -3.81 -4.24 3.65
C ILE A 362 -3.23 -4.60 5.01
N MET A 363 -2.34 -5.57 5.03
CA MET A 363 -1.55 -5.95 6.19
C MET A 363 -0.39 -4.96 6.32
N GLY A 364 -0.64 -3.89 7.08
CA GLY A 364 0.29 -2.79 7.32
C GLY A 364 1.32 -3.11 8.40
N MET A 365 2.06 -2.10 8.84
CA MET A 365 3.10 -2.20 9.87
C MET A 365 2.57 -2.75 11.21
N SER A 366 1.29 -2.50 11.55
CA SER A 366 0.67 -3.11 12.73
C SER A 366 0.63 -4.63 12.67
N PHE A 367 0.49 -5.23 11.50
CA PHE A 367 0.68 -6.67 11.33
C PHE A 367 2.16 -7.03 11.11
N LEU A 368 2.87 -6.30 10.24
CA LEU A 368 4.22 -6.66 9.81
C LEU A 368 5.28 -6.60 10.93
N ARG A 369 5.05 -5.89 12.04
CA ARG A 369 5.89 -6.01 13.26
C ARG A 369 5.78 -7.37 13.96
N ASN A 370 4.79 -8.19 13.61
CA ASN A 370 4.52 -9.49 14.20
C ASN A 370 5.05 -10.65 13.36
N VAL A 371 5.64 -10.35 12.21
CA VAL A 371 6.22 -11.34 11.30
C VAL A 371 7.57 -10.89 10.74
N TYR A 372 8.51 -11.82 10.65
CA TYR A 372 9.65 -11.68 9.76
C TYR A 372 9.21 -12.07 8.36
N THR A 373 9.50 -11.21 7.38
CA THR A 373 8.91 -11.32 6.03
C THR A 373 10.00 -11.52 4.98
N LEU A 374 9.76 -12.47 4.08
CA LEU A 374 10.55 -12.72 2.87
C LEU A 374 9.65 -12.58 1.65
N LEU A 375 10.10 -11.80 0.68
CA LEU A 375 9.40 -11.56 -0.58
C LEU A 375 10.30 -12.00 -1.72
N ASP A 376 9.96 -13.11 -2.36
CA ASP A 376 10.72 -13.69 -3.47
C ASP A 376 10.09 -13.27 -4.81
N PHE A 377 10.90 -12.65 -5.66
CA PHE A 377 10.47 -12.11 -6.94
C PHE A 377 10.28 -13.20 -8.01
N GLY A 378 10.84 -14.41 -7.82
CA GLY A 378 10.79 -15.50 -8.77
C GLY A 378 11.02 -15.06 -10.23
N ASN A 379 10.12 -15.53 -11.10
CA ASN A 379 10.13 -15.26 -12.54
C ASN A 379 9.80 -13.81 -12.94
N TRP A 380 9.57 -12.88 -12.00
CA TRP A 380 9.55 -11.45 -12.32
C TRP A 380 10.94 -10.94 -12.74
N ILE A 381 12.01 -11.63 -12.32
CA ILE A 381 13.38 -11.35 -12.76
C ILE A 381 13.71 -12.18 -14.01
N LYS A 382 13.43 -11.61 -15.18
CA LYS A 382 13.51 -12.32 -16.48
C LYS A 382 14.91 -12.82 -16.86
N ASP A 383 15.96 -12.18 -16.34
CA ASP A 383 17.35 -12.47 -16.74
C ASP A 383 18.01 -13.59 -15.92
N LYS A 384 17.24 -14.25 -15.04
CA LYS A 384 17.68 -15.41 -14.23
C LYS A 384 17.11 -16.73 -14.76
N PRO A 385 17.87 -17.48 -15.57
CA PRO A 385 17.42 -18.77 -16.09
C PRO A 385 17.29 -19.85 -15.01
N THR A 386 17.87 -19.65 -13.81
CA THR A 386 17.86 -20.64 -12.71
C THR A 386 16.68 -20.48 -11.75
N ASP A 387 15.93 -19.38 -11.81
CA ASP A 387 14.76 -19.14 -10.98
C ASP A 387 13.52 -18.92 -11.85
N THR A 388 12.87 -20.03 -12.20
CA THR A 388 11.64 -20.05 -12.99
C THR A 388 10.37 -20.12 -12.13
N GLY A 389 10.53 -20.07 -10.80
CA GLY A 389 9.44 -20.18 -9.85
C GLY A 389 8.48 -18.99 -9.93
N HIS A 390 7.23 -19.18 -9.51
CA HIS A 390 6.34 -18.05 -9.29
C HIS A 390 6.84 -17.20 -8.11
N PRO A 391 6.62 -15.88 -8.11
CA PRO A 391 6.86 -15.04 -6.94
C PRO A 391 6.03 -15.52 -5.74
N TYR A 392 6.59 -15.44 -4.53
CA TYR A 392 5.91 -15.88 -3.31
C TYR A 392 6.31 -15.06 -2.09
N ILE A 393 5.47 -15.14 -1.06
CA ILE A 393 5.68 -14.56 0.27
C ILE A 393 5.94 -15.71 1.25
N GLN A 394 6.92 -15.54 2.12
CA GLN A 394 7.07 -16.36 3.33
C GLN A 394 7.07 -15.43 4.53
N ILE A 395 6.35 -15.84 5.58
CA ILE A 395 6.28 -15.11 6.85
C ILE A 395 6.54 -16.08 7.99
N ALA A 396 7.30 -15.63 8.98
CA ALA A 396 7.54 -16.36 10.23
C ALA A 396 7.09 -15.48 11.39
N SER A 397 6.32 -16.02 12.34
CA SER A 397 5.88 -15.24 13.50
C SER A 397 7.07 -14.87 14.39
N VAL A 398 7.10 -13.62 14.83
CA VAL A 398 8.07 -13.12 15.82
C VAL A 398 7.40 -12.76 17.15
N THR A 399 6.09 -13.01 17.25
CA THR A 399 5.27 -12.68 18.42
C THR A 399 4.98 -13.93 19.24
N ASN A 400 5.46 -13.95 20.48
CA ASN A 400 5.06 -14.95 21.47
C ASN A 400 3.86 -14.42 22.28
N VAL A 401 2.73 -15.13 22.25
CA VAL A 401 1.48 -14.70 22.91
C VAL A 401 1.64 -14.47 24.42
N ALA A 402 2.40 -15.31 25.11
CA ALA A 402 2.57 -15.20 26.57
C ALA A 402 3.43 -13.99 26.96
N SER A 403 4.55 -13.78 26.24
CA SER A 403 5.39 -12.59 26.40
C SER A 403 4.58 -11.33 26.06
N ALA A 404 3.90 -11.33 24.92
CA ALA A 404 3.13 -10.18 24.43
C ALA A 404 2.02 -9.74 25.40
N ARG A 405 1.37 -10.69 26.07
CA ARG A 405 0.42 -10.38 27.15
C ARG A 405 1.10 -9.74 28.35
N THR A 406 2.26 -10.26 28.75
CA THR A 406 3.05 -9.72 29.86
C THR A 406 3.49 -8.28 29.56
N ASP A 407 3.98 -8.04 28.34
CA ASP A 407 4.41 -6.71 27.88
C ASP A 407 3.26 -5.72 27.85
N PHE A 408 2.08 -6.15 27.39
CA PHE A 408 0.88 -5.33 27.43
C PHE A 408 0.49 -4.97 28.87
N ILE A 409 0.47 -5.93 29.79
CA ILE A 409 0.12 -5.68 31.20
C ILE A 409 1.11 -4.69 31.83
N GLN A 410 2.41 -4.86 31.58
CA GLN A 410 3.42 -3.92 32.09
C GLN A 410 3.22 -2.52 31.50
N THR A 411 3.05 -2.43 30.18
CA THR A 411 3.02 -1.15 29.46
C THR A 411 1.71 -0.39 29.63
N ARG A 412 0.57 -1.09 29.71
CA ARG A 412 -0.78 -0.48 29.71
C ARG A 412 -1.46 -0.50 31.07
N LEU A 413 -1.16 -1.48 31.91
CA LEU A 413 -1.87 -1.72 33.17
C LEU A 413 -0.96 -1.55 34.40
N GLY A 414 0.27 -1.06 34.20
CA GLY A 414 1.21 -0.82 35.30
C GLY A 414 1.67 -2.09 36.02
N GLY A 415 1.70 -3.22 35.31
CA GLY A 415 2.18 -4.50 35.84
C GLY A 415 1.15 -5.30 36.64
N VAL A 416 -0.07 -4.78 36.83
CA VAL A 416 -1.17 -5.51 37.48
C VAL A 416 -2.10 -6.07 36.41
N ASP A 417 -2.24 -7.40 36.36
CA ASP A 417 -3.14 -8.04 35.40
C ASP A 417 -4.60 -7.79 35.81
N THR A 418 -5.17 -6.72 35.24
CA THR A 418 -6.60 -6.40 35.34
C THR A 418 -7.35 -6.80 34.10
N THR A 419 -6.75 -7.52 33.13
CA THR A 419 -7.37 -7.80 31.82
C THR A 419 -8.68 -8.58 31.90
N GLY A 420 -8.92 -9.30 33.01
CA GLY A 420 -10.16 -10.01 33.30
C GLY A 420 -11.24 -9.20 34.02
N ASP A 421 -10.99 -7.92 34.34
CA ASP A 421 -11.97 -7.06 35.00
C ASP A 421 -13.19 -6.83 34.10
N ALA A 422 -14.37 -6.71 34.70
CA ALA A 422 -15.64 -6.51 33.99
C ALA A 422 -15.63 -5.31 33.03
N LYS A 423 -14.83 -4.26 33.31
CA LYS A 423 -14.68 -3.07 32.45
C LYS A 423 -13.99 -3.35 31.11
N TRP A 424 -13.26 -4.45 30.97
CA TRP A 424 -12.55 -4.83 29.74
C TRP A 424 -13.22 -5.98 28.99
N THR A 425 -14.28 -6.55 29.54
CA THR A 425 -15.07 -7.60 28.88
C THR A 425 -15.64 -7.05 27.58
N LEU A 426 -15.68 -7.86 26.53
CA LEU A 426 -16.36 -7.46 25.30
C LEU A 426 -17.88 -7.43 25.53
N LEU A 427 -18.52 -6.37 25.06
CA LEU A 427 -19.97 -6.24 24.99
C LEU A 427 -20.61 -7.43 24.25
N PRO A 428 -21.88 -7.74 24.50
CA PRO A 428 -22.66 -8.66 23.67
C PRO A 428 -22.65 -8.25 22.19
N LYS A 429 -22.87 -9.20 21.28
CA LYS A 429 -22.84 -8.91 19.83
C LYS A 429 -23.93 -7.93 19.40
N GLU A 430 -25.04 -7.92 20.13
CA GLU A 430 -26.20 -7.05 19.91
C GLU A 430 -25.90 -5.58 20.22
N GLU A 431 -24.88 -5.32 21.03
CA GLU A 431 -24.41 -3.99 21.44
C GLU A 431 -23.17 -3.55 20.66
N MET A 432 -22.75 -4.33 19.66
CA MET A 432 -21.60 -3.99 18.83
C MET A 432 -21.83 -2.67 18.11
N GLN A 433 -20.93 -1.71 18.33
CA GLN A 433 -20.88 -0.49 17.54
C GLN A 433 -20.39 -0.80 16.13
N HIS A 434 -20.92 -0.05 15.17
CA HIS A 434 -20.56 -0.15 13.77
C HIS A 434 -19.91 1.13 13.30
N SER A 435 -18.87 1.02 12.48
CA SER A 435 -18.27 2.17 11.82
C SER A 435 -19.13 2.58 10.61
N PRO A 436 -19.80 3.74 10.61
CA PRO A 436 -20.64 4.15 9.48
C PRO A 436 -19.81 4.57 8.27
N VAL A 437 -20.41 4.44 7.08
CA VAL A 437 -19.87 5.01 5.84
C VAL A 437 -20.31 6.48 5.76
N SER A 438 -19.36 7.42 5.77
CA SER A 438 -19.64 8.86 5.68
C SER A 438 -20.20 9.24 4.30
N GLU A 439 -20.88 10.39 4.20
CA GLU A 439 -21.36 10.88 2.89
C GLU A 439 -20.20 11.23 1.95
N GLU A 440 -19.09 11.72 2.51
CA GLU A 440 -17.85 11.97 1.80
C GLU A 440 -17.27 10.66 1.23
N GLU A 441 -17.23 9.60 2.03
CA GLU A 441 -16.77 8.27 1.60
C GLU A 441 -17.70 7.70 0.51
N LYS A 442 -19.03 7.80 0.68
CA LYS A 442 -20.00 7.39 -0.35
C LYS A 442 -19.77 8.12 -1.66
N LYS A 443 -19.52 9.43 -1.61
CA LYS A 443 -19.23 10.25 -2.79
C LYS A 443 -17.93 9.82 -3.47
N LYS A 444 -16.85 9.61 -2.72
CA LYS A 444 -15.57 9.10 -3.24
C LYS A 444 -15.76 7.74 -3.92
N LYS A 445 -16.43 6.81 -3.24
CA LYS A 445 -16.76 5.47 -3.75
C LYS A 445 -17.54 5.55 -5.06
N TYR A 446 -18.53 6.44 -5.15
CA TYR A 446 -19.30 6.63 -6.38
C TYR A 446 -18.44 7.18 -7.52
N GLN A 447 -17.63 8.21 -7.26
CA GLN A 447 -16.73 8.78 -8.27
C GLN A 447 -15.78 7.73 -8.84
N GLU A 448 -15.22 6.87 -7.99
CA GLU A 448 -14.31 5.81 -8.43
C GLU A 448 -15.01 4.67 -9.16
N LEU A 449 -16.23 4.31 -8.76
CA LEU A 449 -17.03 3.34 -9.51
C LEU A 449 -17.35 3.84 -10.92
N VAL A 450 -17.55 5.15 -11.09
CA VAL A 450 -17.71 5.77 -12.41
C VAL A 450 -16.40 5.78 -13.20
N LEU A 451 -15.27 6.14 -12.57
CA LEU A 451 -13.93 6.16 -13.21
C LEU A 451 -13.49 4.77 -13.69
N SER A 452 -13.61 3.76 -12.83
CA SER A 452 -13.25 2.36 -13.16
C SER A 452 -14.09 1.78 -14.30
N ARG A 453 -15.35 2.24 -14.44
CA ARG A 453 -16.26 1.82 -15.51
C ARG A 453 -16.24 2.73 -16.74
N TRP A 454 -15.45 3.79 -16.73
CA TRP A 454 -15.41 4.79 -17.80
C TRP A 454 -15.22 4.20 -19.20
N PRO A 455 -14.32 3.21 -19.44
CA PRO A 455 -14.18 2.60 -20.77
C PRO A 455 -15.47 1.91 -21.24
N TYR A 456 -16.20 1.25 -20.33
CA TYR A 456 -17.47 0.58 -20.65
C TYR A 456 -18.59 1.59 -20.87
N ILE A 457 -18.65 2.64 -20.06
CA ILE A 457 -19.61 3.75 -20.20
C ILE A 457 -19.40 4.43 -21.56
N LEU A 458 -18.16 4.79 -21.89
CA LEU A 458 -17.81 5.37 -23.18
C LEU A 458 -18.18 4.46 -24.34
N THR A 459 -17.85 3.17 -24.26
CA THR A 459 -18.21 2.18 -25.29
C THR A 459 -19.73 2.08 -25.45
N GLY A 460 -20.47 2.00 -24.35
CA GLY A 460 -21.94 1.96 -24.37
C GLY A 460 -22.56 3.22 -24.97
N CYS A 461 -22.05 4.40 -24.61
CA CYS A 461 -22.46 5.67 -25.21
C CYS A 461 -22.15 5.73 -26.71
N LEU A 462 -20.99 5.24 -27.14
CA LEU A 462 -20.59 5.22 -28.55
C LEU A 462 -21.47 4.28 -29.36
N VAL A 463 -21.75 3.07 -28.85
CA VAL A 463 -22.69 2.12 -29.46
C VAL A 463 -24.10 2.73 -29.55
N PHE A 464 -24.57 3.39 -28.50
CA PHE A 464 -25.86 4.08 -28.50
C PHE A 464 -25.93 5.17 -29.57
N ILE A 465 -24.88 6.01 -29.70
CA ILE A 465 -24.79 7.03 -30.74
C ILE A 465 -24.82 6.40 -32.15
N ILE A 466 -24.06 5.31 -32.38
CA ILE A 466 -24.07 4.59 -33.67
C ILE A 466 -25.48 4.08 -34.00
N ILE A 467 -26.18 3.50 -33.03
CA ILE A 467 -27.56 3.02 -33.21
C ILE A 467 -28.48 4.19 -33.56
N VAL A 468 -28.43 5.29 -32.81
CA VAL A 468 -29.28 6.47 -33.05
C VAL A 468 -29.01 7.08 -34.43
N VAL A 469 -27.74 7.26 -34.79
CA VAL A 469 -27.35 7.77 -36.11
C VAL A 469 -27.80 6.80 -37.21
N GLY A 470 -27.62 5.50 -37.03
CA GLY A 470 -28.09 4.46 -37.94
C GLY A 470 -29.61 4.51 -38.14
N LEU A 471 -30.38 4.65 -37.07
CA LEU A 471 -31.84 4.80 -37.12
C LEU A 471 -32.27 6.10 -37.81
N CYS A 472 -31.57 7.21 -37.56
CA CYS A 472 -31.80 8.49 -38.24
C CYS A 472 -31.50 8.41 -39.74
N ILE A 473 -30.37 7.83 -40.14
CA ILE A 473 -30.00 7.61 -41.54
C ILE A 473 -31.04 6.70 -42.19
N TRP A 474 -31.39 5.58 -41.56
CA TRP A 474 -32.40 4.65 -42.05
C TRP A 474 -33.75 5.35 -42.28
N ARG A 475 -34.23 6.13 -41.31
CA ARG A 475 -35.47 6.90 -41.42
C ARG A 475 -35.40 7.96 -42.54
N CYS A 476 -34.26 8.64 -42.71
CA CYS A 476 -34.04 9.62 -43.77
C CYS A 476 -33.96 8.99 -45.18
N CYS A 477 -33.29 7.83 -45.30
CA CYS A 477 -33.16 7.09 -46.55
C CYS A 477 -34.47 6.40 -46.96
N CYS A 478 -35.19 5.79 -46.01
CA CYS A 478 -36.50 5.17 -46.27
C CYS A 478 -37.61 6.18 -46.55
N ARG A 479 -37.56 7.41 -45.97
CA ARG A 479 -38.49 8.50 -46.35
C ARG A 479 -38.24 9.04 -47.76
N LYS A 480 -37.01 9.03 -48.26
CA LYS A 480 -36.70 9.44 -49.64
C LYS A 480 -37.10 8.36 -50.67
N GLY A 481 -37.11 7.09 -50.28
CA GLY A 481 -37.64 5.99 -51.10
C GLY A 481 -39.15 6.08 -51.37
N ALA A 482 -39.92 6.68 -50.47
CA ALA A 482 -41.38 6.80 -50.61
C ALA A 482 -41.85 8.00 -51.47
N LYS A 483 -40.95 8.87 -51.96
CA LYS A 483 -41.32 10.03 -52.81
C LYS A 483 -40.91 9.92 -54.29
N LYS A 484 -40.33 8.80 -54.75
CA LYS A 484 -40.14 8.54 -56.20
C LYS A 484 -41.20 7.56 -56.70
N GLY A 485 -42.42 8.06 -56.86
CA GLY A 485 -43.56 7.32 -57.36
C GLY A 485 -44.54 8.19 -58.15
N SER A 486 -44.06 8.90 -59.17
CA SER A 486 -44.92 9.35 -60.27
C SER A 486 -44.09 9.48 -61.55
N LYS A 487 -44.42 8.65 -62.53
CA LYS A 487 -43.83 8.56 -63.86
C LYS A 487 -44.40 9.69 -64.74
N THR A 488 -43.66 10.14 -65.75
CA THR A 488 -44.15 10.19 -67.15
C THR A 488 -42.97 10.21 -68.13
N LYS A 489 -43.06 9.36 -69.16
CA LYS A 489 -42.11 9.16 -70.27
C LYS A 489 -42.38 10.15 -71.43
N LYS A 490 -41.32 10.56 -72.14
CA LYS A 490 -41.16 10.90 -73.58
C LYS A 490 -39.85 11.71 -73.68
N GLY A 491 -38.94 11.63 -74.63
CA GLY A 491 -38.76 10.91 -75.89
C GLY A 491 -37.65 11.66 -76.66
N MET A 492 -36.74 10.92 -77.32
CA MET A 492 -35.96 11.23 -78.54
C MET A 492 -35.32 12.62 -78.82
N PHE A 493 -34.01 12.55 -79.18
CA PHE A 493 -33.17 13.41 -80.03
C PHE A 493 -32.36 14.62 -79.47
N SER A 494 -31.04 14.52 -79.78
CA SER A 494 -30.06 15.53 -80.25
C SER A 494 -29.61 16.74 -79.39
N GLY A 495 -28.29 16.93 -79.32
CA GLY A 495 -27.65 18.26 -79.29
C GLY A 495 -26.61 18.52 -78.18
N GLU A 496 -25.32 18.54 -78.53
CA GLU A 496 -24.23 19.28 -77.85
C GLU A 496 -24.36 20.81 -78.07
N PRO A 497 -23.50 21.70 -77.51
CA PRO A 497 -23.02 21.91 -76.13
C PRO A 497 -23.10 23.43 -75.72
N ALA A 498 -22.31 23.86 -74.73
CA ALA A 498 -22.01 25.25 -74.27
C ALA A 498 -23.06 25.95 -73.35
N SER A 499 -22.76 26.88 -72.43
CA SER A 499 -21.54 27.55 -71.94
C SER A 499 -21.94 28.50 -70.78
N THR A 500 -21.00 28.81 -69.88
CA THR A 500 -20.83 30.06 -69.07
C THR A 500 -21.82 30.47 -67.95
N THR A 501 -21.29 30.40 -66.71
CA THR A 501 -20.96 31.52 -65.79
C THR A 501 -21.76 32.84 -65.88
N TYR A 502 -22.47 33.24 -64.82
CA TYR A 502 -22.16 34.36 -63.89
C TYR A 502 -23.32 34.62 -62.88
N LEU A 503 -22.92 34.97 -61.64
CA LEU A 503 -23.66 35.47 -60.46
C LEU A 503 -24.49 36.77 -60.76
N PRO A 504 -25.43 37.27 -59.89
CA PRO A 504 -25.26 37.40 -58.43
C PRO A 504 -26.50 37.41 -57.47
N LEU A 505 -26.16 37.23 -56.18
CA LEU A 505 -26.68 37.79 -54.91
C LEU A 505 -28.08 38.47 -54.83
N GLN A 506 -28.93 38.02 -53.88
CA GLN A 506 -29.30 38.71 -52.61
C GLN A 506 -30.56 38.10 -51.95
N ASP A 507 -30.48 37.90 -50.63
CA ASP A 507 -31.57 37.83 -49.62
C ASP A 507 -32.44 39.13 -49.66
N PRO A 508 -33.63 39.31 -49.01
CA PRO A 508 -34.09 38.68 -47.76
C PRO A 508 -35.64 38.49 -47.56
N ASN A 509 -35.99 37.85 -46.43
CA ASN A 509 -37.13 38.11 -45.52
C ASN A 509 -38.59 38.25 -46.03
N ARG A 510 -39.50 37.48 -45.39
CA ARG A 510 -40.70 37.95 -44.63
C ARG A 510 -41.46 36.74 -44.05
N PHE A 511 -41.74 36.68 -42.73
CA PHE A 511 -43.00 37.06 -42.04
C PHE A 511 -44.24 36.44 -42.74
N LYS A 512 -45.23 35.79 -42.11
CA LYS A 512 -45.84 35.89 -40.77
C LYS A 512 -46.99 34.86 -40.66
N GLU A 513 -47.39 34.52 -39.43
CA GLU A 513 -48.76 34.16 -38.97
C GLU A 513 -49.52 33.03 -39.69
N GLY A 514 -50.14 32.03 -39.04
CA GLY A 514 -50.78 31.93 -37.73
C GLY A 514 -52.16 31.31 -37.95
N LEU A 515 -52.56 30.30 -37.14
CA LEU A 515 -53.94 29.97 -36.70
C LEU A 515 -54.02 28.54 -36.14
N SER A 516 -54.26 28.47 -34.82
CA SER A 516 -54.90 27.36 -34.06
C SER A 516 -56.44 27.40 -34.29
N PRO A 517 -57.33 26.59 -33.65
CA PRO A 517 -57.15 25.63 -32.54
C PRO A 517 -58.01 24.33 -32.60
N LEU A 518 -57.92 23.54 -31.50
CA LEU A 518 -58.83 22.51 -30.93
C LEU A 518 -58.03 21.21 -30.65
N GLY A 519 -57.94 20.66 -29.44
CA GLY A 519 -58.50 20.98 -28.13
C GLY A 519 -57.95 19.95 -27.12
N GLN A 520 -57.81 20.41 -25.87
CA GLN A 520 -57.94 19.73 -24.56
C GLN A 520 -57.46 18.26 -24.38
N SER A 521 -56.81 17.82 -23.31
CA SER A 521 -56.13 18.33 -22.10
C SER A 521 -55.67 17.05 -21.32
N PRO A 522 -55.13 17.10 -20.09
CA PRO A 522 -53.69 17.04 -19.81
C PRO A 522 -53.28 15.83 -18.95
N PHE A 523 -51.98 15.54 -18.84
CA PHE A 523 -51.23 15.56 -17.56
C PHE A 523 -49.77 15.18 -17.79
N ASP A 524 -48.91 16.01 -17.20
CA ASP A 524 -47.51 16.22 -17.53
C ASP A 524 -46.56 15.12 -17.04
N ALA A 525 -45.66 14.75 -17.94
CA ALA A 525 -44.27 14.43 -17.62
C ALA A 525 -43.41 15.47 -18.34
N SER A 526 -42.46 16.09 -17.65
CA SER A 526 -41.33 16.72 -18.35
C SER A 526 -40.02 16.61 -17.57
N THR A 527 -39.03 16.22 -18.36
CA THR A 527 -37.60 16.11 -18.13
C THR A 527 -36.87 17.39 -18.54
N ALA A 528 -35.76 17.69 -17.84
CA ALA A 528 -34.46 18.18 -18.34
C ALA A 528 -34.28 19.58 -18.98
N SER A 529 -33.32 20.34 -18.45
CA SER A 529 -32.05 20.77 -19.12
C SER A 529 -31.20 21.54 -18.08
N LEU A 530 -29.92 21.22 -17.78
CA LEU A 530 -28.67 21.34 -18.55
C LEU A 530 -28.43 22.72 -19.16
N GLY A 531 -27.79 23.59 -18.37
CA GLY A 531 -27.10 24.79 -18.81
C GLY A 531 -25.91 25.03 -17.87
N GLY A 532 -24.69 24.83 -18.36
CA GLY A 532 -23.46 25.06 -17.62
C GLY A 532 -23.11 26.55 -17.56
N HIS A 533 -22.58 26.98 -16.41
CA HIS A 533 -21.76 28.18 -16.22
C HIS A 533 -20.73 27.85 -15.13
N TYR A 534 -19.44 27.91 -15.47
CA TYR A 534 -18.35 27.96 -14.49
C TYR A 534 -18.26 29.38 -13.91
N PRO A 535 -18.14 29.56 -12.58
CA PRO A 535 -17.61 30.79 -12.03
C PRO A 535 -16.07 30.71 -11.80
N PRO A 536 -15.35 31.85 -11.94
CA PRO A 536 -13.91 31.93 -11.84
C PRO A 536 -13.42 32.07 -10.38
N ASP A 537 -12.17 31.63 -10.16
CA ASP A 537 -11.18 32.05 -9.16
C ASP A 537 -11.69 32.62 -7.82
N ALA A 538 -11.64 31.79 -6.78
CA ALA A 538 -11.64 32.25 -5.39
C ALA A 538 -10.19 32.34 -4.88
N GLN A 539 -9.72 33.58 -4.74
CA GLN A 539 -8.48 33.94 -4.06
C GLN A 539 -8.49 33.42 -2.62
N TYR A 540 -7.45 32.68 -2.25
CA TYR A 540 -7.21 32.23 -0.88
C TYR A 540 -6.64 33.40 -0.06
N SER A 541 -7.39 33.88 0.95
CA SER A 541 -6.84 34.75 1.99
C SER A 541 -6.23 33.91 3.11
N PRO A 542 -5.02 34.22 3.60
CA PRO A 542 -4.37 33.45 4.66
C PRO A 542 -4.95 33.85 6.04
N GLY A 543 -5.63 32.92 6.69
CA GLY A 543 -6.11 33.07 8.07
C GLY A 543 -5.08 32.57 9.09
N ALA A 544 -4.63 33.48 9.95
CA ALA A 544 -4.05 33.32 11.28
C ALA A 544 -3.03 32.19 11.53
N GLN A 545 -1.74 32.58 11.50
CA GLN A 545 -0.66 31.85 12.14
C GLN A 545 -0.87 31.79 13.67
N TYR A 546 -0.97 30.58 14.22
CA TYR A 546 -0.71 30.36 15.64
C TYR A 546 0.81 30.34 15.86
N PRO A 547 1.35 31.02 16.87
CA PRO A 547 2.77 30.94 17.19
C PRO A 547 3.12 29.53 17.70
N PRO A 548 4.31 29.00 17.38
CA PRO A 548 4.76 27.70 17.87
C PRO A 548 4.96 27.72 19.40
N PRO A 549 4.75 26.58 20.09
CA PRO A 549 4.94 26.50 21.53
C PRO A 549 6.41 26.75 21.89
N GLN A 550 6.63 27.68 22.83
CA GLN A 550 7.92 27.91 23.46
C GLN A 550 8.30 26.70 24.31
N TYR A 551 9.39 26.02 23.95
CA TYR A 551 10.05 25.07 24.84
C TYR A 551 10.72 25.86 25.98
N SER A 552 10.19 25.75 27.19
CA SER A 552 10.92 26.20 28.38
C SER A 552 12.11 25.28 28.62
N GLN A 553 13.32 25.76 28.34
CA GLN A 553 14.54 25.16 28.86
C GLN A 553 14.58 25.40 30.38
N SER A 554 14.25 24.39 31.17
CA SER A 554 14.65 24.35 32.58
C SER A 554 16.13 23.93 32.65
N GLY A 555 16.99 24.94 32.67
CA GLY A 555 18.41 24.77 33.00
C GLY A 555 18.58 24.37 34.46
N GLY A 556 18.81 23.08 34.71
CA GLY A 556 19.31 22.58 35.99
C GLY A 556 20.83 22.70 36.00
N GLY A 557 21.35 23.77 36.61
CA GLY A 557 22.77 23.96 36.85
C GLY A 557 23.29 22.98 37.91
N TYR A 558 24.28 22.17 37.55
CA TYR A 558 25.12 21.47 38.51
C TYR A 558 26.27 22.39 38.93
N GLN A 559 26.22 22.88 40.17
CA GLN A 559 27.37 23.47 40.83
C GLN A 559 28.30 22.37 41.34
N HIS A 560 29.53 22.40 40.86
CA HIS A 560 30.67 21.78 41.53
C HIS A 560 31.00 22.57 42.80
N HIS A 561 31.06 21.88 43.94
CA HIS A 561 32.00 22.23 45.00
C HIS A 561 32.60 20.96 45.61
N SER A 562 33.92 21.04 45.73
CA SER A 562 34.89 20.33 46.56
C SER A 562 34.39 19.39 47.64
#